data_AF-A0A1H7L2L0-F1
#
_entry.id   AF-A0A1H7L2L0-F1
#
_cell.length_a   1.000
_cell.length_b   1.000
_cell.length_c   1.000
_cell.angle_alpha   90.00
_cell.angle_beta   90.00
_cell.angle_gamma   90.00
#
_symmetry.space_group_name_H-M   'P 1'
#
loop_
_entity.id
_entity.type
_entity.pdbx_description
1 polymer ?
#
loop_
_entity_poly.entity_id
_entity_poly.type
_entity_poly.pdbx_seq_one_letter_code
_entity_poly.pdbx_strand_id
1 'polypeptide(L)'
;MFPLAVVLAVLAAPPPAVTAWAQQACPLPKGEAASNAEFKAQQAERVACLERAMNRELDKVLRPLKKKDAGAFEALMGLQADFQRWAREACATLEDARWIHLHAGARSMGTSYGSAERECLQAQYAWRGFFAEGWSRGEWMALFSVLEASARHGARRQEALAQYTERVAAAARRAPVKASPQDSPARALTPEEWTRYLSRLSRISHVPQALAGRQCALMPKPSTSCPPLLMAGFMDPLDFQEVLGAPADTR
;
A
#
# COMPACT_ATOMS: atom_id res chain seq x y z
N MET A 1 -2.67 -23.32 -30.79
CA MET A 1 -3.36 -22.06 -30.42
C MET A 1 -4.19 -22.35 -29.18
N PHE A 2 -3.65 -22.06 -27.99
CA PHE A 2 -4.38 -22.18 -26.73
C PHE A 2 -4.80 -20.79 -26.27
N PRO A 3 -6.05 -20.56 -25.85
CA PRO A 3 -6.45 -19.28 -25.28
C PRO A 3 -5.92 -19.22 -23.85
N LEU A 4 -4.97 -18.32 -23.60
CA LEU A 4 -4.55 -17.95 -22.25
C LEU A 4 -5.64 -17.05 -21.65
N ALA A 5 -6.69 -17.68 -21.13
CA ALA A 5 -7.70 -17.02 -20.33
C ALA A 5 -7.13 -16.80 -18.91
N VAL A 6 -6.82 -15.54 -18.63
CA VAL A 6 -7.20 -14.82 -17.40
C VAL A 6 -7.11 -15.62 -16.09
N VAL A 7 -5.99 -15.45 -15.38
CA VAL A 7 -6.02 -15.50 -13.91
C VAL A 7 -5.89 -14.06 -13.43
N LEU A 8 -7.02 -13.34 -13.46
CA LEU A 8 -7.20 -12.14 -12.66
C LEU A 8 -7.23 -12.62 -11.21
N ALA A 9 -6.07 -12.59 -10.55
CA ALA A 9 -6.03 -12.49 -9.11
C ALA A 9 -6.82 -11.23 -8.75
N VAL A 10 -7.97 -11.41 -8.11
CA VAL A 10 -8.75 -10.33 -7.53
C VAL A 10 -7.95 -9.83 -6.32
N LEU A 11 -6.92 -9.03 -6.57
CA LEU A 11 -6.54 -7.97 -5.66
C LEU A 11 -7.85 -7.24 -5.34
N ALA A 12 -8.20 -7.05 -4.06
CA ALA A 12 -9.41 -6.30 -3.76
C ALA A 12 -9.28 -4.92 -4.43
N ALA A 13 -10.03 -4.73 -5.51
CA ALA A 13 -9.93 -3.53 -6.30
C ALA A 13 -10.28 -2.35 -5.38
N PRO A 14 -9.53 -1.24 -5.44
CA PRO A 14 -9.92 -0.04 -4.73
C PRO A 14 -11.38 0.27 -5.02
N PRO A 15 -12.12 0.89 -4.07
CA PRO A 15 -13.52 1.24 -4.28
C PRO A 15 -13.72 1.88 -5.67
N PRO A 16 -14.81 1.56 -6.40
CA PRO A 16 -14.97 1.97 -7.80
C PRO A 16 -14.75 3.47 -8.04
N ALA A 17 -15.15 4.32 -7.07
CA ALA A 17 -14.91 5.76 -7.11
C ALA A 17 -13.41 6.14 -7.10
N VAL A 18 -12.60 5.46 -6.31
CA VAL A 18 -11.13 5.65 -6.26
C VAL A 18 -10.50 5.21 -7.58
N THR A 19 -10.96 4.08 -8.12
CA THR A 19 -10.48 3.57 -9.42
C THR A 19 -10.84 4.53 -10.56
N ALA A 20 -12.08 5.03 -10.58
CA ALA A 20 -12.54 6.01 -11.56
C ALA A 20 -11.73 7.32 -11.47
N TRP A 21 -11.49 7.81 -10.25
CA TRP A 21 -10.63 8.96 -10.01
C TRP A 21 -9.23 8.76 -10.59
N ALA A 22 -8.61 7.61 -10.28
CA ALA A 22 -7.26 7.30 -10.75
C ALA A 22 -7.18 7.24 -12.28
N GLN A 23 -8.18 6.63 -12.93
CA GLN A 23 -8.26 6.56 -14.40
C GLN A 23 -8.46 7.92 -15.03
N GLN A 24 -9.28 8.79 -14.43
CA GLN A 24 -9.49 10.15 -14.91
C GLN A 24 -8.24 11.02 -14.73
N ALA A 25 -7.60 10.95 -13.56
CA ALA A 25 -6.42 11.74 -13.24
C ALA A 25 -5.18 11.28 -14.03
N CYS A 26 -5.03 9.97 -14.19
CA CYS A 26 -3.91 9.30 -14.83
C CYS A 26 -4.42 8.08 -15.60
N PRO A 27 -4.78 8.21 -16.89
CA PRO A 27 -5.25 7.10 -17.71
C PRO A 27 -4.24 5.95 -17.82
N LEU A 28 -4.74 4.73 -18.05
CA LEU A 28 -3.86 3.60 -18.36
C LEU A 28 -3.23 3.79 -19.75
N PRO A 29 -2.01 3.27 -19.99
CA PRO A 29 -1.44 3.22 -21.32
C PRO A 29 -2.40 2.57 -22.32
N LYS A 30 -2.46 3.09 -23.55
CA LYS A 30 -3.41 2.63 -24.58
C LYS A 30 -3.02 1.29 -25.23
N GLY A 31 -1.88 0.71 -24.88
CA GLY A 31 -1.38 -0.55 -25.45
C GLY A 31 -0.75 -1.43 -24.40
N GLU A 32 -0.72 -2.74 -24.66
CA GLU A 32 -0.02 -3.72 -23.83
C GLU A 32 1.49 -3.52 -23.96
N ALA A 33 2.22 -3.66 -22.85
CA ALA A 33 3.66 -3.57 -22.85
C ALA A 33 4.27 -4.75 -23.63
N ALA A 34 5.21 -4.49 -24.52
CA ALA A 34 5.89 -5.51 -25.31
C ALA A 34 6.95 -6.28 -24.51
N SER A 35 7.32 -5.81 -23.31
CA SER A 35 8.30 -6.45 -22.44
C SER A 35 8.06 -6.16 -20.96
N ASN A 36 8.66 -6.97 -20.07
CA ASN A 36 8.68 -6.70 -18.63
C ASN A 36 9.33 -5.34 -18.30
N ALA A 37 10.34 -4.92 -19.08
CA ALA A 37 10.99 -3.63 -18.88
C ALA A 37 10.02 -2.47 -19.18
N GLU A 38 9.31 -2.56 -20.30
CA GLU A 38 8.30 -1.58 -20.68
C GLU A 38 7.12 -1.56 -19.69
N PHE A 39 6.63 -2.73 -19.27
CA PHE A 39 5.57 -2.84 -18.27
C PHE A 39 5.97 -2.13 -16.97
N LYS A 40 7.20 -2.34 -16.50
CA LYS A 40 7.74 -1.68 -15.31
C LYS A 40 7.87 -0.16 -15.50
N ALA A 41 8.27 0.29 -16.68
CA ALA A 41 8.35 1.72 -17.00
C ALA A 41 6.96 2.36 -16.97
N GLN A 42 5.97 1.74 -17.63
CA GLN A 42 4.57 2.17 -17.60
C GLN A 42 4.00 2.24 -16.18
N GLN A 43 4.28 1.24 -15.33
CA GLN A 43 3.89 1.26 -13.91
C GLN A 43 4.54 2.43 -13.15
N ALA A 44 5.83 2.68 -13.36
CA ALA A 44 6.55 3.76 -12.69
C ALA A 44 6.04 5.14 -13.12
N GLU A 45 5.79 5.34 -14.41
CA GLU A 45 5.20 6.57 -14.95
C GLU A 45 3.81 6.83 -14.35
N ARG A 46 2.99 5.79 -14.22
CA ARG A 46 1.67 5.88 -13.61
C ARG A 46 1.73 6.22 -12.12
N VAL A 47 2.66 5.63 -11.36
CA VAL A 47 2.93 6.01 -9.96
C VAL A 47 3.28 7.50 -9.87
N ALA A 48 4.21 7.98 -10.70
CA ALA A 48 4.63 9.38 -10.69
C ALA A 48 3.50 10.32 -11.11
N CYS A 49 2.65 9.93 -12.07
CA CYS A 49 1.46 10.68 -12.44
C CYS A 49 0.50 10.81 -11.26
N LEU A 50 0.17 9.70 -10.59
CA LEU A 50 -0.77 9.69 -9.47
C LEU A 50 -0.24 10.45 -8.26
N GLU A 51 1.07 10.38 -7.98
CA GLU A 51 1.71 11.19 -6.92
C GLU A 51 1.56 12.70 -7.21
N ARG A 52 1.80 13.12 -8.46
CA ARG A 52 1.58 14.52 -8.87
C ARG A 52 0.12 14.93 -8.78
N ALA A 53 -0.80 14.06 -9.22
CA ALA A 53 -2.24 14.32 -9.15
C ALA A 53 -2.70 14.44 -7.69
N MET A 54 -2.29 13.53 -6.82
CA MET A 54 -2.54 13.58 -5.38
C MET A 54 -2.04 14.88 -4.76
N ASN A 55 -0.80 15.28 -5.03
CA ASN A 55 -0.23 16.53 -4.52
C ASN A 55 -1.00 17.77 -5.00
N ARG A 56 -1.46 17.77 -6.25
CA ARG A 56 -2.31 18.85 -6.79
C ARG A 56 -3.64 18.96 -6.05
N GLU A 57 -4.26 17.84 -5.69
CA GLU A 57 -5.51 17.85 -4.91
C GLU A 57 -5.28 18.27 -3.45
N LEU A 58 -4.17 17.83 -2.84
CA LEU A 58 -3.76 18.28 -1.49
C LEU A 58 -3.50 19.78 -1.45
N ASP A 59 -2.91 20.35 -2.50
CA ASP A 59 -2.69 21.78 -2.64
C ASP A 59 -3.98 22.60 -2.52
N LYS A 60 -5.11 22.07 -3.01
CA LYS A 60 -6.42 22.72 -2.89
C LYS A 60 -6.91 22.78 -1.44
N VAL A 61 -6.52 21.83 -0.60
CA VAL A 61 -6.79 21.82 0.85
C VAL A 61 -5.77 22.70 1.60
N LEU A 62 -4.50 22.61 1.25
CA LEU A 62 -3.39 23.27 1.95
C LEU A 62 -3.38 24.78 1.76
N ARG A 63 -3.64 25.28 0.54
CA ARG A 63 -3.55 26.73 0.24
C ARG A 63 -4.51 27.58 1.08
N PRO A 64 -5.79 27.21 1.28
CA PRO A 64 -6.66 27.91 2.21
C PRO A 64 -6.16 27.87 3.66
N LEU A 65 -5.67 26.70 4.13
CA LEU A 65 -5.17 26.54 5.50
C LEU A 65 -3.96 27.45 5.76
N LYS A 66 -3.01 27.54 4.82
CA LYS A 66 -1.83 28.41 4.96
C LYS A 66 -2.18 29.86 5.33
N LYS A 67 -3.32 30.36 4.85
CA LYS A 67 -3.78 31.73 5.13
C LYS A 67 -4.65 31.83 6.40
N LYS A 68 -5.45 30.80 6.68
CA LYS A 68 -6.49 30.84 7.74
C LYS A 68 -6.03 30.23 9.06
N ASP A 69 -5.17 29.22 9.00
CA ASP A 69 -4.71 28.42 10.13
C ASP A 69 -3.34 27.80 9.81
N ALA A 70 -2.28 28.52 10.16
CA ALA A 70 -0.91 28.10 9.92
C ALA A 70 -0.54 26.81 10.68
N GLY A 71 -1.12 26.60 11.88
CA GLY A 71 -0.89 25.39 12.67
C GLY A 71 -1.49 24.15 12.01
N ALA A 72 -2.73 24.24 11.52
CA ALA A 72 -3.35 23.17 10.76
C ALA A 72 -2.62 22.89 9.43
N PHE A 73 -2.09 23.94 8.78
CA PHE A 73 -1.26 23.78 7.58
C PHE A 73 0.02 22.97 7.87
N GLU A 74 0.79 23.34 8.89
CA GLU A 74 2.02 22.61 9.28
C GLU A 74 1.71 21.17 9.70
N ALA A 75 0.65 20.97 10.49
CA ALA A 75 0.20 19.66 10.91
C ALA A 75 -0.18 18.76 9.72
N LEU A 76 -0.87 19.31 8.71
CA LEU A 76 -1.25 18.58 7.50
C LEU A 76 -0.05 18.27 6.60
N MET A 77 0.90 19.20 6.47
CA MET A 77 2.16 18.97 5.77
C MET A 77 2.97 17.83 6.41
N GLY A 78 3.13 17.86 7.74
CA GLY A 78 3.79 16.79 8.49
C GLY A 78 3.06 15.45 8.34
N LEU A 79 1.73 15.46 8.39
CA LEU A 79 0.92 14.26 8.17
C LEU A 79 1.14 13.67 6.79
N GLN A 80 1.18 14.51 5.75
CA GLN A 80 1.40 14.07 4.38
C GLN A 80 2.80 13.47 4.18
N ALA A 81 3.82 14.07 4.79
CA ALA A 81 5.18 13.53 4.76
C ALA A 81 5.25 12.15 5.45
N ASP A 82 4.57 11.99 6.58
CA ASP A 82 4.52 10.72 7.31
C ASP A 82 3.76 9.65 6.53
N PHE A 83 2.63 10.02 5.91
CA PHE A 83 1.88 9.15 5.00
C PHE A 83 2.75 8.68 3.83
N GLN A 84 3.48 9.56 3.15
CA GLN A 84 4.34 9.18 2.01
C GLN A 84 5.45 8.21 2.42
N ARG A 85 6.11 8.45 3.57
CA ARG A 85 7.13 7.53 4.09
C ARG A 85 6.53 6.16 4.40
N TRP A 86 5.40 6.15 5.10
CA TRP A 86 4.68 4.93 5.44
C TRP A 86 4.20 4.17 4.20
N ALA A 87 3.58 4.82 3.22
CA ALA A 87 3.05 4.18 2.02
C ALA A 87 4.17 3.50 1.21
N ARG A 88 5.32 4.17 1.05
CA ARG A 88 6.51 3.59 0.39
C ARG A 88 7.04 2.38 1.16
N GLU A 89 7.18 2.49 2.49
CA GLU A 89 7.66 1.37 3.30
C GLU A 89 6.69 0.18 3.31
N ALA A 90 5.38 0.44 3.39
CA ALA A 90 4.34 -0.59 3.39
C ALA A 90 4.26 -1.32 2.05
N CYS A 91 4.28 -0.58 0.93
CA CYS A 91 4.25 -1.18 -0.40
C CYS A 91 5.53 -1.98 -0.72
N ALA A 92 6.70 -1.49 -0.29
CA ALA A 92 7.95 -2.26 -0.41
C ALA A 92 7.95 -3.51 0.48
N THR A 93 7.33 -3.44 1.67
CA THR A 93 7.19 -4.59 2.57
C THR A 93 6.24 -5.65 1.99
N LEU A 94 5.18 -5.23 1.32
CA LEU A 94 4.25 -6.10 0.60
C LEU A 94 4.92 -6.78 -0.60
N GLU A 95 5.76 -6.05 -1.35
CA GLU A 95 6.60 -6.64 -2.40
C GLU A 95 7.53 -7.70 -1.82
N ASP A 96 8.31 -7.37 -0.80
CA ASP A 96 9.20 -8.33 -0.13
C ASP A 96 8.41 -9.56 0.35
N ALA A 97 7.17 -9.38 0.83
CA ALA A 97 6.34 -10.49 1.28
C ALA A 97 6.05 -11.52 0.18
N ARG A 98 5.91 -11.09 -1.07
CA ARG A 98 5.72 -11.99 -2.23
C ARG A 98 6.97 -12.79 -2.62
N TRP A 99 8.14 -12.33 -2.18
CA TRP A 99 9.46 -12.85 -2.57
C TRP A 99 10.22 -13.56 -1.44
N ILE A 100 9.74 -13.45 -0.20
CA ILE A 100 10.28 -14.15 0.95
C ILE A 100 9.53 -15.48 1.15
N HIS A 101 10.27 -16.58 0.97
CA HIS A 101 9.81 -17.95 1.17
C HIS A 101 9.96 -18.33 2.64
N LEU A 102 8.86 -18.21 3.40
CA LEU A 102 8.87 -18.44 4.85
C LEU A 102 9.26 -19.87 5.26
N HIS A 103 9.00 -20.86 4.39
CA HIS A 103 9.35 -22.26 4.65
C HIS A 103 10.85 -22.50 4.48
N ALA A 104 11.45 -21.94 3.42
CA ALA A 104 12.88 -22.07 3.10
C ALA A 104 13.75 -21.07 3.87
N GLY A 105 13.15 -20.04 4.46
CA GLY A 105 13.87 -18.94 5.08
C GLY A 105 14.71 -18.12 4.09
N ALA A 106 14.28 -18.07 2.83
CA ALA A 106 15.04 -17.52 1.72
C ALA A 106 14.25 -16.46 0.96
N ARG A 107 14.96 -15.62 0.22
CA ARG A 107 14.39 -14.64 -0.72
C ARG A 107 14.83 -14.99 -2.13
N SER A 108 13.89 -15.01 -3.07
CA SER A 108 14.19 -15.01 -4.51
C SER A 108 13.64 -13.74 -5.14
N MET A 109 14.19 -13.29 -6.26
CA MET A 109 13.66 -12.14 -7.01
C MET A 109 13.59 -12.50 -8.48
N GLY A 110 12.39 -12.45 -9.04
CA GLY A 110 12.14 -12.71 -10.45
C GLY A 110 12.03 -11.41 -11.25
N THR A 111 11.81 -11.55 -12.55
CA THR A 111 11.71 -10.41 -13.48
C THR A 111 10.53 -9.50 -13.17
N SER A 112 9.53 -9.94 -12.41
CA SER A 112 8.40 -9.12 -11.94
C SER A 112 8.67 -8.35 -10.65
N TYR A 113 9.86 -8.47 -10.03
CA TYR A 113 10.18 -7.74 -8.80
C TYR A 113 10.00 -6.22 -8.98
N GLY A 114 9.30 -5.61 -8.03
CA GLY A 114 8.90 -4.20 -8.00
C GLY A 114 7.52 -3.92 -8.59
N SER A 115 6.81 -4.91 -9.14
CA SER A 115 5.47 -4.70 -9.69
C SER A 115 4.40 -4.58 -8.61
N ALA A 116 4.45 -5.39 -7.55
CA ALA A 116 3.50 -5.29 -6.43
C ALA A 116 3.67 -3.98 -5.67
N GLU A 117 4.92 -3.57 -5.43
CA GLU A 117 5.23 -2.26 -4.83
C GLU A 117 4.57 -1.13 -5.62
N ARG A 118 4.73 -1.12 -6.94
CA ARG A 118 4.17 -0.06 -7.78
C ARG A 118 2.65 -0.11 -7.85
N GLU A 119 2.05 -1.29 -7.95
CA GLU A 119 0.58 -1.44 -7.91
C GLU A 119 0.01 -0.93 -6.58
N CYS A 120 0.65 -1.29 -5.47
CA CYS A 120 0.30 -0.79 -4.15
C CYS A 120 0.43 0.74 -4.06
N LEU A 121 1.53 1.32 -4.56
CA LEU A 121 1.74 2.77 -4.56
C LEU A 121 0.70 3.50 -5.42
N GLN A 122 0.34 2.96 -6.58
CA GLN A 122 -0.74 3.53 -7.40
C GLN A 122 -2.06 3.57 -6.62
N ALA A 123 -2.42 2.48 -5.93
CA ALA A 123 -3.63 2.42 -5.13
C ALA A 123 -3.58 3.39 -3.92
N GLN A 124 -2.44 3.48 -3.22
CA GLN A 124 -2.24 4.43 -2.11
C GLN A 124 -2.39 5.89 -2.56
N TYR A 125 -1.74 6.27 -3.67
CA TYR A 125 -1.81 7.63 -4.18
C TYR A 125 -3.17 7.96 -4.81
N ALA A 126 -3.82 6.96 -5.45
CA ALA A 126 -5.19 7.10 -5.93
C ALA A 126 -6.16 7.38 -4.78
N TRP A 127 -6.13 6.56 -3.72
CA TRP A 127 -6.98 6.74 -2.55
C TRP A 127 -6.74 8.11 -1.91
N ARG A 128 -5.47 8.51 -1.73
CA ARG A 128 -5.11 9.77 -1.08
C ARG A 128 -5.51 10.99 -1.91
N GLY A 129 -5.35 10.91 -3.24
CA GLY A 129 -5.76 11.96 -4.16
C GLY A 129 -7.28 12.12 -4.22
N PHE A 130 -8.02 11.01 -4.32
CA PHE A 130 -9.48 11.00 -4.22
C PHE A 130 -9.96 11.62 -2.89
N PHE A 131 -9.34 11.23 -1.77
CA PHE A 131 -9.68 11.79 -0.46
C PHE A 131 -9.44 13.30 -0.40
N ALA A 132 -8.31 13.78 -0.90
CA ALA A 132 -7.97 15.20 -0.92
C ALA A 132 -8.91 16.01 -1.81
N GLU A 133 -9.31 15.47 -2.98
CA GLU A 133 -10.28 16.13 -3.85
C GLU A 133 -11.64 16.28 -3.15
N GLY A 134 -12.19 15.18 -2.61
CA GLY A 134 -13.46 15.21 -1.91
C GLY A 134 -13.43 16.16 -0.70
N TRP A 135 -12.31 16.21 0.03
CA TRP A 135 -12.13 17.16 1.14
C TRP A 135 -12.16 18.60 0.61
N SER A 136 -11.38 18.90 -0.43
CA SER A 136 -11.32 20.26 -0.98
C SER A 136 -12.68 20.79 -1.46
N ARG A 137 -13.56 19.90 -1.90
CA ARG A 137 -14.93 20.21 -2.36
C ARG A 137 -15.99 20.14 -1.27
N GLY A 138 -15.65 19.62 -0.09
CA GLY A 138 -16.61 19.36 0.99
C GLY A 138 -17.59 18.22 0.69
N GLU A 139 -17.23 17.29 -0.19
CA GLU A 139 -18.04 16.13 -0.60
C GLU A 139 -17.99 14.99 0.45
N TRP A 140 -18.29 15.35 1.71
CA TRP A 140 -18.10 14.45 2.85
C TRP A 140 -18.92 13.17 2.78
N MET A 141 -20.14 13.22 2.25
CA MET A 141 -20.98 12.03 2.10
C MET A 141 -20.36 11.00 1.17
N ALA A 142 -19.80 11.44 0.03
CA ALA A 142 -19.13 10.54 -0.91
C ALA A 142 -17.86 9.94 -0.29
N LEU A 143 -17.08 10.76 0.44
CA LEU A 143 -15.91 10.28 1.16
C LEU A 143 -16.27 9.22 2.21
N PHE A 144 -17.26 9.47 3.07
CA PHE A 144 -17.65 8.53 4.11
C PHE A 144 -18.16 7.20 3.52
N SER A 145 -18.95 7.25 2.45
CA SER A 145 -19.40 6.02 1.76
C SER A 145 -18.23 5.15 1.26
N VAL A 146 -17.19 5.78 0.69
CA VAL A 146 -15.98 5.07 0.27
C VAL A 146 -15.21 4.51 1.47
N LEU A 147 -15.08 5.29 2.54
CA LEU A 147 -14.40 4.81 3.76
C LEU A 147 -15.16 3.66 4.43
N GLU A 148 -16.48 3.69 4.46
CA GLU A 148 -17.32 2.59 4.95
C GLU A 148 -17.16 1.33 4.09
N ALA A 149 -17.04 1.49 2.76
CA ALA A 149 -16.74 0.38 1.86
C ALA A 149 -15.38 -0.26 2.17
N SER A 150 -14.32 0.55 2.33
CA SER A 150 -12.99 0.04 2.73
C SER A 150 -13.00 -0.59 4.14
N ALA A 151 -13.82 -0.07 5.07
CA ALA A 151 -13.95 -0.62 6.42
C ALA A 151 -14.48 -2.05 6.45
N ARG A 152 -15.26 -2.49 5.44
CA ARG A 152 -15.72 -3.88 5.31
C ARG A 152 -14.55 -4.87 5.14
N HIS A 153 -13.43 -4.40 4.59
CA HIS A 153 -12.23 -5.21 4.38
C HIS A 153 -11.13 -4.91 5.40
N GLY A 154 -11.17 -3.74 6.05
CA GLY A 154 -10.13 -3.25 6.97
C GLY A 154 -9.75 -4.24 8.08
N ALA A 155 -10.73 -4.82 8.79
CA ALA A 155 -10.44 -5.81 9.84
C ALA A 155 -9.72 -7.05 9.28
N ARG A 156 -10.18 -7.55 8.13
CA ARG A 156 -9.60 -8.71 7.43
C ARG A 156 -8.18 -8.42 6.91
N ARG A 157 -7.89 -7.17 6.53
CA ARG A 157 -6.55 -6.70 6.10
C ARG A 157 -5.59 -6.62 7.27
N GLN A 158 -6.03 -6.05 8.39
CA GLN A 158 -5.24 -5.96 9.61
C GLN A 158 -4.93 -7.34 10.18
N GLU A 159 -5.92 -8.23 10.19
CA GLU A 159 -5.74 -9.62 10.61
C GLU A 159 -4.73 -10.36 9.71
N ALA A 160 -4.81 -10.19 8.39
CA ALA A 160 -3.85 -10.79 7.47
C ALA A 160 -2.41 -10.30 7.72
N LEU A 161 -2.21 -9.00 7.96
CA LEU A 161 -0.90 -8.47 8.32
C LEU A 161 -0.38 -9.05 9.65
N ALA A 162 -1.26 -9.17 10.66
CA ALA A 162 -0.91 -9.77 11.94
C ALA A 162 -0.50 -11.25 11.77
N GLN A 163 -1.32 -12.06 11.10
CA GLN A 163 -1.01 -13.47 10.82
C GLN A 163 0.29 -13.63 10.02
N TYR A 164 0.51 -12.77 9.01
CA TYR A 164 1.74 -12.80 8.23
C TYR A 164 2.96 -12.47 9.11
N THR A 165 2.85 -11.46 9.96
CA THR A 165 3.91 -11.06 10.91
C THR A 165 4.27 -12.20 11.87
N GLU A 166 3.28 -12.93 12.37
CA GLU A 166 3.50 -14.11 13.23
C GLU A 166 4.24 -15.23 12.49
N ARG A 167 3.85 -15.52 11.24
CA ARG A 167 4.53 -16.53 10.40
C ARG A 167 5.98 -16.13 10.10
N VAL A 168 6.24 -14.84 9.83
CA VAL A 168 7.60 -14.30 9.65
C VAL A 168 8.41 -14.46 10.94
N ALA A 169 7.85 -14.15 12.10
CA ALA A 169 8.54 -14.32 13.37
C ALA A 169 8.88 -15.80 13.65
N ALA A 170 7.98 -16.71 13.31
CA ALA A 170 8.24 -18.15 13.42
C ALA A 170 9.30 -18.65 12.43
N ALA A 171 9.34 -18.12 11.21
CA ALA A 171 10.39 -18.42 10.23
C ALA A 171 11.76 -17.90 10.71
N ALA A 172 11.83 -16.65 11.17
CA ALA A 172 13.05 -16.03 11.68
C ALA A 172 13.65 -16.82 12.85
N ARG A 173 12.83 -17.33 13.78
CA ARG A 173 13.30 -18.16 14.91
C ARG A 173 13.90 -19.50 14.49
N ARG A 174 13.51 -20.03 13.33
CA ARG A 174 14.00 -21.31 12.79
C ARG A 174 15.16 -21.13 11.81
N ALA A 175 15.49 -19.89 11.45
CA ALA A 175 16.53 -19.60 10.48
C ALA A 175 17.92 -20.02 11.01
N PRO A 176 18.74 -20.72 10.21
CA PRO A 176 20.08 -21.13 10.63
C PRO A 176 20.98 -19.90 10.83
N VAL A 177 21.84 -19.97 11.86
CA VAL A 177 22.77 -18.87 12.24
C VAL A 177 23.81 -18.59 11.13
N LYS A 178 24.06 -19.56 10.24
CA LYS A 178 24.90 -19.40 9.05
C LYS A 178 24.08 -19.73 7.81
N ALA A 179 23.96 -18.76 6.91
CA ALA A 179 23.44 -18.99 5.57
C ALA A 179 24.46 -19.83 4.79
N SER A 180 24.12 -21.06 4.42
CA SER A 180 24.93 -21.82 3.47
C SER A 180 24.83 -21.16 2.08
N PRO A 181 25.95 -20.99 1.35
CA PRO A 181 25.89 -20.62 -0.06
C PRO A 181 25.06 -21.68 -0.79
N GLN A 182 24.00 -21.25 -1.48
CA GLN A 182 23.24 -22.10 -2.38
C GLN A 182 23.44 -21.59 -3.80
N ASP A 183 23.69 -22.50 -4.75
CA ASP A 183 23.70 -22.21 -6.20
C ASP A 183 22.27 -22.05 -6.77
N SER A 184 21.31 -21.68 -5.92
CA SER A 184 19.92 -21.43 -6.27
C SER A 184 19.71 -19.92 -6.51
N PRO A 185 18.78 -19.52 -7.39
CA PRO A 185 18.33 -18.12 -7.48
C PRO A 185 17.70 -17.59 -6.17
N ALA A 186 17.48 -18.46 -5.17
CA ALA A 186 17.06 -18.10 -3.83
C ALA A 186 18.26 -17.96 -2.87
N ARG A 187 18.30 -16.85 -2.13
CA ARG A 187 19.32 -16.56 -1.12
C ARG A 187 18.72 -16.63 0.28
N ALA A 188 19.33 -17.39 1.18
CA ALA A 188 18.95 -17.41 2.59
C ALA A 188 19.07 -16.01 3.22
N LEU A 189 18.09 -15.64 4.05
CA LEU A 189 18.08 -14.37 4.77
C LEU A 189 18.96 -14.46 6.03
N THR A 190 19.78 -13.43 6.28
CA THR A 190 20.59 -13.36 7.51
C THR A 190 19.74 -12.99 8.73
N PRO A 191 20.20 -13.25 9.96
CA PRO A 191 19.50 -12.81 11.18
C PRO A 191 19.21 -11.30 11.20
N GLU A 192 20.12 -10.48 10.69
CA GLU A 192 19.95 -9.02 10.60
C GLU A 192 18.89 -8.63 9.58
N GLU A 193 18.76 -9.39 8.49
CA GLU A 193 17.72 -9.18 7.48
C GLU A 193 16.34 -9.55 8.00
N TRP A 194 16.22 -10.66 8.72
CA TRP A 194 14.99 -11.02 9.44
C TRP A 194 14.59 -9.96 10.45
N THR A 195 15.55 -9.50 11.27
CA THR A 195 15.32 -8.45 12.27
C THR A 195 14.84 -7.15 11.62
N ARG A 196 15.50 -6.73 10.53
CA ARG A 196 15.08 -5.55 9.76
C ARG A 196 13.69 -5.74 9.16
N TYR A 197 13.35 -6.93 8.65
CA TYR A 197 12.04 -7.18 8.06
C TYR A 197 10.92 -7.19 9.11
N LEU A 198 11.13 -7.85 10.25
CA LEU A 198 10.20 -7.81 11.39
C LEU A 198 9.99 -6.40 11.92
N SER A 199 11.05 -5.59 11.99
CA SER A 199 10.98 -4.19 12.39
C SER A 199 10.14 -3.36 11.41
N ARG A 200 10.25 -3.61 10.09
CA ARG A 200 9.40 -2.99 9.05
C ARG A 200 7.93 -3.40 9.24
N LEU A 201 7.65 -4.70 9.37
CA LEU A 201 6.29 -5.21 9.61
C LEU A 201 5.62 -4.60 10.84
N SER A 202 6.38 -4.46 11.93
CA SER A 202 5.93 -3.78 13.14
C SER A 202 5.63 -2.29 12.91
N ARG A 203 6.48 -1.55 12.19
CA ARG A 203 6.20 -0.14 11.89
C ARG A 203 4.94 0.02 11.04
N ILE A 204 4.81 -0.77 9.97
CA ILE A 204 3.69 -0.58 9.03
C ILE A 204 2.33 -0.94 9.64
N SER A 205 2.29 -1.76 10.69
CA SER A 205 1.04 -2.14 11.38
C SER A 205 0.52 -1.08 12.36
N HIS A 206 1.38 -0.24 12.94
CA HIS A 206 0.98 0.73 13.97
C HIS A 206 0.78 2.16 13.42
N VAL A 207 1.53 2.53 12.38
CA VAL A 207 1.47 3.89 11.80
C VAL A 207 0.08 4.29 11.26
N PRO A 208 -0.73 3.40 10.63
CA PRO A 208 -2.04 3.76 10.11
C PRO A 208 -2.99 4.36 11.16
N GLN A 209 -2.96 3.85 12.39
CA GLN A 209 -3.80 4.35 13.48
C GLN A 209 -3.43 5.80 13.84
N ALA A 210 -2.12 6.09 13.95
CA ALA A 210 -1.64 7.43 14.25
C ALA A 210 -1.93 8.43 13.11
N LEU A 211 -1.74 8.00 11.85
CA LEU A 211 -2.10 8.80 10.67
C LEU A 211 -3.59 9.12 10.64
N ALA A 212 -4.44 8.12 10.88
CA ALA A 212 -5.90 8.29 10.87
C ALA A 212 -6.36 9.25 11.97
N GLY A 213 -5.86 9.09 13.19
CA GLY A 213 -6.17 9.98 14.32
C GLY A 213 -5.82 11.44 14.02
N ARG A 214 -4.61 11.68 13.51
CA ARG A 214 -4.15 13.04 13.13
C ARG A 214 -4.95 13.61 11.95
N GLN A 215 -5.30 12.77 10.97
CA GLN A 215 -6.10 13.21 9.81
C GLN A 215 -7.52 13.63 10.24
N CYS A 216 -8.15 12.87 11.13
CA CYS A 216 -9.47 13.21 11.67
C CYS A 216 -9.44 14.49 12.50
N ALA A 217 -8.40 14.72 13.30
CA ALA A 217 -8.26 15.95 14.08
C ALA A 217 -8.17 17.22 13.21
N LEU A 218 -7.76 17.08 11.95
CA LEU A 218 -7.68 18.18 10.98
C LEU A 218 -8.94 18.35 10.14
N MET A 219 -9.92 17.44 10.26
CA MET A 219 -11.19 17.57 9.54
C MET A 219 -12.12 18.58 10.25
N PRO A 220 -12.93 19.37 9.53
CA PRO A 220 -13.76 20.40 10.15
C PRO A 220 -14.84 19.88 11.13
N LYS A 221 -15.32 18.65 10.91
CA LYS A 221 -16.36 17.99 11.73
C LYS A 221 -16.12 16.48 11.74
N PRO A 222 -15.12 15.97 12.47
CA PRO A 222 -14.83 14.55 12.48
C PRO A 222 -15.93 13.80 13.23
N SER A 223 -16.42 12.71 12.66
CA SER A 223 -17.24 11.75 13.40
C SER A 223 -16.36 10.93 14.35
N THR A 224 -16.94 10.36 15.40
CA THR A 224 -16.24 9.41 16.29
C THR A 224 -15.74 8.17 15.55
N SER A 225 -16.43 7.80 14.46
CA SER A 225 -16.03 6.71 13.56
C SER A 225 -14.94 7.08 12.57
N CYS A 226 -14.49 8.35 12.51
CA CYS A 226 -13.51 8.80 11.52
C CYS A 226 -12.18 8.03 11.61
N PRO A 227 -11.52 7.87 12.78
CA PRO A 227 -10.23 7.18 12.84
C PRO A 227 -10.26 5.73 12.35
N PRO A 228 -11.19 4.85 12.80
CA PRO A 228 -11.22 3.47 12.30
C PRO A 228 -11.55 3.39 10.79
N LEU A 229 -12.42 4.28 10.29
CA LEU A 229 -12.75 4.35 8.86
C LEU A 229 -11.54 4.77 8.00
N LEU A 230 -10.80 5.79 8.40
CA LEU A 230 -9.58 6.22 7.71
C LEU A 230 -8.46 5.19 7.78
N MET A 231 -8.29 4.55 8.95
CA MET A 231 -7.32 3.46 9.11
C MET A 231 -7.60 2.34 8.12
N ALA A 232 -8.87 1.94 7.97
CA ALA A 232 -9.25 0.94 6.98
C ALA A 232 -8.95 1.40 5.54
N GLY A 233 -9.22 2.66 5.21
CA GLY A 233 -8.89 3.23 3.90
C GLY A 233 -7.39 3.19 3.58
N PHE A 234 -6.52 3.50 4.56
CA PHE A 234 -5.07 3.36 4.39
C PHE A 234 -4.66 1.90 4.19
N MET A 235 -5.26 0.97 4.94
CA MET A 235 -4.92 -0.45 4.91
C MET A 235 -5.49 -1.20 3.70
N ASP A 236 -6.49 -0.65 3.02
CA ASP A 236 -7.21 -1.30 1.92
C ASP A 236 -6.28 -1.80 0.80
N PRO A 237 -5.28 -1.02 0.34
CA PRO A 237 -4.32 -1.46 -0.67
C PRO A 237 -3.27 -2.49 -0.19
N LEU A 238 -3.18 -2.76 1.12
CA LEU A 238 -2.18 -3.65 1.70
C LEU A 238 -2.72 -5.08 1.83
N ASP A 239 -2.71 -5.82 0.72
CA ASP A 239 -3.22 -7.19 0.67
C ASP A 239 -2.18 -8.27 1.00
N PHE A 240 -2.03 -8.58 2.29
CA PHE A 240 -1.19 -9.71 2.72
C PHE A 240 -1.87 -11.09 2.55
N GLN A 241 -3.14 -11.16 2.15
CA GLN A 241 -3.85 -12.45 2.04
C GLN A 241 -3.34 -13.29 0.86
N GLU A 242 -3.01 -12.64 -0.26
CA GLU A 242 -2.40 -13.34 -1.39
C GLU A 242 -1.09 -14.02 -1.00
N VAL A 243 -0.33 -13.40 -0.09
CA VAL A 243 0.92 -13.96 0.43
C VAL A 243 0.64 -15.10 1.41
N LEU A 244 -0.42 -15.00 2.21
CA LEU A 244 -0.82 -16.05 3.15
C LEU A 244 -1.42 -17.29 2.47
N GLY A 245 -2.09 -17.10 1.33
CA GLY A 245 -2.80 -18.13 0.57
C GLY A 245 -1.98 -18.80 -0.53
N ALA A 246 -0.76 -18.34 -0.81
CA ALA A 246 0.14 -19.01 -1.75
C ALA A 246 0.55 -20.39 -1.20
N PRO A 247 0.36 -21.50 -1.93
CA PRO A 247 0.81 -22.82 -1.50
C PRO A 247 2.32 -22.80 -1.26
N ALA A 248 2.77 -23.47 -0.18
CA ALA A 248 4.19 -23.59 0.15
C ALA A 248 5.00 -24.32 -0.95
N ASP A 249 4.33 -25.08 -1.82
CA ASP A 249 4.95 -25.99 -2.79
C ASP A 249 4.92 -25.52 -4.26
N THR A 250 4.41 -24.32 -4.57
CA THR A 250 4.27 -23.87 -5.97
C THR A 250 5.11 -22.64 -6.35
N ARG A 251 6.18 -22.31 -5.61
CA ARG A 251 7.10 -21.22 -5.98
C ARG A 251 8.57 -21.57 -5.75
#